data_AF-A0A059A291-F1
#
_entry.id   AF-A0A059A291-F1
#
_cell.length_a   1.000
_cell.length_b   1.000
_cell.length_c   1.000
_cell.angle_alpha   90.00
_cell.angle_beta   90.00
_cell.angle_gamma   90.00
#
_symmetry.space_group_name_H-M   'P 1'
#
loop_
_entity.id
_entity.type
_entity.pdbx_description
1 polymer ?
#
loop_
_entity_poly.entity_id
_entity_poly.type
_entity_poly.pdbx_seq_one_letter_code
_entity_poly.pdbx_strand_id
1 'polypeptide(L)'
;DMVTEVQRALYFSLSEFDGNVENENDLECLIEQQFEALQKALRIPHKASEARIMVSKKFLTLFRTGKLGPFILDDVPEVNTTS
;
A
#
# COMPACT_ATOMS: atom_id res chain seq x y z
N ASP A 1 -4.85 -4.74 15.18
CA ASP A 1 -5.61 -5.75 14.41
C ASP A 1 -4.91 -5.97 13.06
N MET A 2 -5.23 -7.03 12.29
CA MET A 2 -4.62 -7.24 10.96
C MET A 2 -4.80 -6.03 10.03
N VAL A 3 -5.95 -5.35 10.08
CA VAL A 3 -6.16 -4.11 9.32
C VAL A 3 -5.22 -3.01 9.81
N THR A 4 -5.09 -2.83 11.13
CA THR A 4 -4.16 -1.87 11.74
C THR A 4 -2.71 -2.12 11.33
N GLU A 5 -2.27 -3.38 11.27
CA GLU A 5 -0.89 -3.71 10.87
C GLU A 5 -0.66 -3.47 9.37
N VAL A 6 -1.67 -3.69 8.52
CA VAL A 6 -1.61 -3.32 7.09
C VAL A 6 -1.56 -1.80 6.92
N GLN A 7 -2.42 -1.05 7.62
CA GLN A 7 -2.42 0.42 7.61
C GLN A 7 -1.08 0.99 8.09
N ARG A 8 -0.52 0.44 9.17
CA ARG A 8 0.83 0.79 9.67
C ARG A 8 1.92 0.47 8.65
N ALA A 9 1.88 -0.71 8.03
CA ALA A 9 2.86 -1.10 7.03
C ALA A 9 2.90 -0.11 5.86
N LEU A 10 1.75 0.29 5.32
CA LEU A 10 1.65 1.32 4.29
C LEU A 10 2.17 2.68 4.78
N TYR A 11 1.69 3.15 5.93
CA TYR A 11 2.04 4.47 6.46
C TYR A 11 3.52 4.62 6.75
N PHE A 12 4.14 3.66 7.45
CA PHE A 12 5.57 3.73 7.77
C PHE A 12 6.44 3.60 6.53
N SER A 13 6.18 2.62 5.66
CA SER A 13 7.00 2.47 4.43
C SER A 13 6.88 3.64 3.46
N LEU A 14 5.77 4.38 3.45
CA LEU A 14 5.66 5.66 2.72
C LEU A 14 6.35 6.81 3.46
N SER A 15 6.22 6.89 4.80
CA SER A 15 6.79 7.98 5.60
C SER A 15 8.31 7.90 5.79
N GLU A 16 8.88 6.70 5.65
CA GLU A 16 10.32 6.42 5.70
C GLU A 16 10.98 6.38 4.30
N PHE A 17 10.23 6.70 3.23
CA PHE A 17 10.72 6.65 1.85
C PHE A 17 11.47 7.94 1.47
N ASP A 18 12.74 7.80 1.07
CA ASP A 18 13.66 8.89 0.69
C ASP A 18 13.61 9.25 -0.81
N GLY A 19 12.87 8.48 -1.62
CA GLY A 19 12.78 8.65 -3.09
C GLY A 19 11.59 9.50 -3.56
N ASN A 20 11.57 9.83 -4.85
CA ASN A 20 10.51 10.65 -5.45
C ASN A 20 9.39 9.80 -6.07
N VAL A 21 8.16 9.89 -5.57
CA VAL A 21 7.01 9.14 -6.13
C VAL A 21 6.65 9.51 -7.58
N GLU A 22 7.10 10.66 -8.07
CA GLU A 22 6.95 11.07 -9.49
C GLU A 22 8.04 10.47 -10.41
N ASN A 23 9.01 9.72 -9.86
CA ASN A 23 10.02 8.99 -10.62
C ASN A 23 9.67 7.50 -10.68
N GLU A 24 9.51 6.95 -11.88
CA GLU A 24 9.10 5.57 -12.13
C GLU A 24 9.97 4.52 -11.39
N ASN A 25 11.28 4.74 -11.33
CA ASN A 25 12.23 3.81 -10.69
C ASN A 25 12.13 3.85 -9.16
N ASP A 26 11.92 5.04 -8.60
CA ASP A 26 11.75 5.24 -7.16
C ASP A 26 10.39 4.68 -6.72
N LEU A 27 9.34 4.92 -7.51
CA LEU A 27 8.00 4.37 -7.31
C LEU A 27 7.99 2.83 -7.40
N GLU A 28 8.72 2.22 -8.33
CA GLU A 28 8.91 0.76 -8.37
C GLU A 28 9.59 0.26 -7.08
N CYS A 29 10.66 0.92 -6.64
CA CYS A 29 11.33 0.59 -5.37
C CYS A 29 10.38 0.68 -4.16
N LEU A 30 9.54 1.72 -4.09
CA LEU A 30 8.52 1.87 -3.04
C LEU A 30 7.46 0.77 -3.08
N ILE A 31 6.99 0.40 -4.27
CA ILE A 31 6.02 -0.69 -4.45
C ILE A 31 6.60 -2.02 -3.96
N GLU A 32 7.87 -2.31 -4.25
CA GLU A 32 8.57 -3.51 -3.74
C GLU A 32 8.68 -3.51 -2.20
N GLN A 33 9.10 -2.40 -1.60
CA GLN A 33 9.17 -2.23 -0.15
C GLN A 33 7.79 -2.42 0.52
N GLN A 34 6.74 -1.85 -0.08
CA GLN A 34 5.36 -2.04 0.38
C GLN A 34 4.90 -3.50 0.22
N PHE A 35 5.25 -4.20 -0.85
CA PHE A 35 4.92 -5.63 -1.01
C PHE A 35 5.54 -6.50 0.10
N GLU A 36 6.79 -6.23 0.48
CA GLU A 36 7.43 -6.90 1.61
C GLU A 36 6.74 -6.58 2.96
N ALA A 37 6.46 -5.30 3.21
CA ALA A 37 5.80 -4.84 4.44
C ALA A 37 4.39 -5.45 4.57
N LEU A 38 3.64 -5.47 3.48
CA LEU A 38 2.33 -6.12 3.38
C LEU A 38 2.42 -7.64 3.55
N GLN A 39 3.44 -8.33 3.00
CA GLN A 39 3.63 -9.77 3.21
C GLN A 39 3.78 -10.10 4.71
N LYS A 40 4.56 -9.28 5.43
CA LYS A 40 4.79 -9.37 6.88
C LYS A 40 3.48 -9.10 7.65
N ALA A 41 2.79 -7.99 7.37
CA ALA A 41 1.54 -7.61 8.04
C ALA A 41 0.38 -8.60 7.80
N LEU A 42 0.27 -9.16 6.59
CA LEU A 42 -0.74 -10.14 6.19
C LEU A 42 -0.38 -11.58 6.62
N ARG A 43 0.76 -11.77 7.29
CA ARG A 43 1.28 -13.05 7.81
C ARG A 43 1.43 -14.14 6.73
N ILE A 44 1.84 -13.73 5.53
CA ILE A 44 2.09 -14.66 4.42
C ILE A 44 3.50 -15.25 4.58
N PRO A 45 3.70 -16.58 4.52
CA PRO A 45 5.03 -17.18 4.65
C PRO A 45 6.02 -16.65 3.60
N HIS A 46 7.23 -16.29 4.05
CA HIS A 46 8.26 -15.70 3.17
C HIS A 46 8.68 -16.63 2.02
N LYS A 47 8.55 -17.95 2.19
CA LYS A 47 8.87 -18.98 1.19
C LYS A 47 7.71 -19.37 0.25
N ALA A 48 6.58 -18.64 0.26
CA ALA A 48 5.48 -18.92 -0.66
C ALA A 48 5.84 -18.46 -2.07
N SER A 49 5.89 -19.38 -3.05
CA SER A 49 6.12 -19.06 -4.47
C SER A 49 5.09 -18.07 -5.04
N GLU A 50 3.87 -18.07 -4.49
CA GLU A 50 2.78 -17.14 -4.84
C GLU A 50 2.67 -15.95 -3.89
N ALA A 51 3.70 -15.61 -3.10
CA ALA A 51 3.64 -14.58 -2.06
C ALA A 51 2.97 -13.26 -2.50
N ARG A 52 3.41 -12.68 -3.63
CA ARG A 52 2.81 -11.47 -4.20
C ARG A 52 1.34 -11.65 -4.55
N ILE A 53 0.97 -12.77 -5.18
CA ILE A 53 -0.42 -13.09 -5.53
C ILE A 53 -1.28 -13.20 -4.26
N MET A 54 -0.74 -13.78 -3.18
CA MET A 54 -1.42 -13.85 -1.88
C MET A 54 -1.57 -12.46 -1.22
N VAL A 55 -0.55 -11.59 -1.33
CA VAL A 55 -0.63 -10.19 -0.89
C VAL A 55 -1.73 -9.46 -1.66
N SER A 56 -1.66 -9.43 -2.99
CA SER A 56 -2.62 -8.71 -3.84
C SER A 56 -4.06 -9.18 -3.63
N LYS A 57 -4.30 -10.50 -3.52
CA LYS A 57 -5.65 -11.05 -3.23
C LYS A 57 -6.19 -10.56 -1.88
N LYS A 58 -5.36 -10.56 -0.82
CA LYS A 58 -5.77 -10.06 0.50
C LYS A 58 -5.94 -8.54 0.53
N PHE A 59 -5.04 -7.80 -0.12
CA PHE A 59 -5.07 -6.33 -0.21
C PHE A 59 -6.34 -5.85 -0.93
N LEU A 60 -6.63 -6.43 -2.11
CA LEU A 60 -7.89 -6.21 -2.84
C LEU A 60 -9.13 -6.56 -2.00
N THR A 61 -9.06 -7.58 -1.13
CA THR A 61 -10.16 -7.92 -0.23
C THR A 61 -10.37 -6.86 0.85
N LEU A 62 -9.30 -6.28 1.41
CA LEU A 62 -9.40 -5.18 2.39
C LEU A 62 -9.92 -3.89 1.75
N PHE A 63 -9.47 -3.57 0.54
CA PHE A 63 -9.99 -2.46 -0.28
C PHE A 63 -11.50 -2.61 -0.52
N ARG A 64 -11.94 -3.76 -1.09
CA ARG A 64 -13.35 -4.04 -1.42
C ARG A 64 -14.27 -4.20 -0.20
N THR A 65 -13.72 -4.25 1.01
CA THR A 65 -14.50 -4.26 2.27
C THR A 65 -14.41 -2.93 3.04
N GLY A 66 -13.89 -1.86 2.42
CA GLY A 66 -13.77 -0.52 3.02
C GLY A 66 -12.71 -0.41 4.12
N LYS A 67 -12.00 -1.49 4.43
CA LYS A 67 -11.06 -1.57 5.56
C LYS A 67 -9.79 -0.74 5.38
N LEU A 68 -9.53 -0.29 4.15
CA LEU A 68 -8.44 0.63 3.82
C LEU A 68 -8.92 2.06 3.52
N GLY A 69 -10.19 2.42 3.77
CA GLY A 69 -10.78 3.72 3.40
C GLY A 69 -9.87 4.96 3.51
N PRO A 70 -9.16 5.17 4.64
CA PRO A 70 -8.23 6.31 4.79
C PRO A 70 -7.03 6.35 3.83
N PHE A 71 -6.70 5.23 3.17
CA PHE A 71 -5.62 5.09 2.17
C PHE A 71 -6.17 5.08 0.73
N ILE A 72 -7.43 5.46 0.54
CA ILE A 72 -8.10 5.63 -0.77
C ILE A 72 -8.62 7.08 -0.91
N LEU A 73 -8.28 7.94 0.06
CA LEU A 73 -8.87 9.27 0.29
C LEU A 73 -7.79 10.26 0.75
N ASP A 74 -6.61 10.21 0.12
CA ASP A 74 -5.90 11.46 -0.13
C ASP A 74 -6.77 12.25 -1.13
N ASP A 75 -7.16 13.47 -0.77
CA ASP A 75 -8.18 14.21 -1.52
C ASP A 75 -7.75 14.44 -2.98
N VAL A 76 -8.59 13.99 -3.91
CA VAL A 76 -8.49 14.38 -5.32
C VAL A 76 -8.64 15.91 -5.36
N PRO A 77 -7.64 16.68 -5.85
CA PRO A 77 -7.73 18.13 -5.82
C PRO A 77 -8.96 18.60 -6.60
N GLU A 78 -9.89 19.29 -5.91
CA GLU A 78 -11.03 19.90 -6.59
C GLU A 78 -10.50 20.89 -7.64
N VAL A 79 -10.79 20.61 -8.90
CA VAL A 79 -10.34 21.43 -10.02
C VAL A 79 -11.12 22.75 -9.96
N ASN A 80 -10.53 23.76 -9.30
CA ASN A 80 -11.07 25.10 -9.12
C ASN A 80 -11.33 25.77 -10.48
N THR A 81 -12.51 25.46 -11.04
CA THR A 81 -12.93 25.87 -12.38
C THR A 81 -13.60 27.24 -12.28
N THR A 82 -12.84 28.23 -11.83
CA THR A 82 -13.26 29.62 -11.60
C THR A 82 -12.11 30.59 -11.87
N SER A 83 -12.22 31.60 -12.74
CA SER A 83 -13.23 31.89 -13.77
C SER A 83 -12.58 32.78 -14.85
#